data_AF-A0AB38R5Z9-F1
#
_entry.id   AF-A0AB38R5Z9-F1
#
_cell.length_a   1.000
_cell.length_b   1.000
_cell.length_c   1.000
_cell.angle_alpha   90.00
_cell.angle_beta   90.00
_cell.angle_gamma   90.00
#
_symmetry.space_group_name_H-M   'P 1'
#
loop_
_entity.id
_entity.type
_entity.pdbx_description
1 polymer ?
#
loop_
_entity_poly.entity_id
_entity_poly.type
_entity_poly.pdbx_seq_one_letter_code
_entity_poly.pdbx_strand_id
1 'polypeptide(L)' 'MPVERQKQSWKEKADDYKMFAGVLLALSVFLYIGTLLPTIAPEKKVYLLGLIVILLIGSFSFFQRAMQYIRLLRETDE' A
#
# COMPACT_ATOMS: atom_id res chain seq x y z
N MET A 1 26.02 18.32 7.14
CA MET A 1 25.03 18.62 6.08
C MET A 1 24.55 17.43 5.21
N PRO A 2 25.20 16.25 5.11
CA PRO A 2 24.65 15.13 4.32
C PRO A 2 23.57 14.30 5.05
N VAL A 3 23.67 14.16 6.38
CA VAL A 3 22.77 13.30 7.19
C VAL A 3 21.34 13.84 7.26
N GLU A 4 21.16 15.14 7.49
CA GLU A 4 19.85 15.83 7.48
C GLU A 4 19.07 15.61 6.17
N ARG A 5 19.75 15.76 5.02
CA ARG A 5 19.15 15.51 3.70
C ARG A 5 18.73 14.05 3.50
N GLN A 6 19.50 13.11 4.06
CA GLN A 6 19.20 11.69 3.96
C GLN A 6 17.98 11.32 4.80
N LYS A 7 17.87 11.84 6.03
CA LYS A 7 16.68 11.68 6.88
C LYS A 7 15.44 12.25 6.19
N GLN A 8 15.54 13.47 5.65
CA GLN A 8 14.41 14.06 4.94
C GLN A 8 13.95 13.20 3.75
N SER A 9 14.87 12.66 2.96
CA SER A 9 14.53 11.75 1.86
C SER A 9 13.86 10.45 2.33
N TRP A 10 14.31 9.85 3.43
CA TRP A 10 13.67 8.65 3.98
C TRP A 10 12.26 8.93 4.50
N LYS A 11 12.04 10.11 5.08
CA LYS A 11 10.72 10.54 5.55
C LYS A 11 9.75 10.70 4.39
N GLU A 12 10.16 11.42 3.35
CA GLU A 12 9.35 11.59 2.12
C GLU A 12 8.99 10.23 1.51
N LYS A 13 9.98 9.33 1.36
CA LYS A 13 9.72 7.96 0.86
C LYS A 13 8.75 7.18 1.74
N ALA A 14 8.88 7.28 3.07
CA ALA A 14 7.99 6.57 3.99
C ALA A 14 6.54 7.05 3.85
N ASP A 15 6.34 8.36 3.71
CA ASP A 15 5.01 8.95 3.55
C ASP A 15 4.40 8.58 2.19
N ASP A 16 5.20 8.59 1.10
CA ASP A 16 4.76 8.11 -0.21
C ASP A 16 4.30 6.65 -0.15
N TYR A 17 5.13 5.75 0.40
CA TYR A 17 4.80 4.33 0.51
C TYR A 17 3.54 4.09 1.37
N LYS A 18 3.34 4.87 2.44
CA LYS A 18 2.10 4.82 3.23
C LYS A 18 0.89 5.23 2.38
N MET A 19 1.01 6.32 1.62
CA MET A 19 -0.07 6.82 0.78
C MET A 19 -0.45 5.79 -0.30
N PHE A 20 0.55 5.21 -0.99
CA PHE A 20 0.30 4.15 -1.97
C PHE A 20 -0.36 2.92 -1.34
N ALA A 21 0.14 2.46 -0.18
CA ALA A 21 -0.49 1.36 0.55
C ALA A 21 -1.96 1.67 0.89
N GLY A 22 -2.22 2.85 1.44
CA GLY A 22 -3.59 3.28 1.78
C GLY A 22 -4.52 3.33 0.57
N VAL A 23 -4.08 3.88 -0.56
CA VAL A 23 -4.87 3.96 -1.79
C VAL A 23 -5.16 2.57 -2.36
N LEU A 24 -4.16 1.68 -2.41
CA LEU A 24 -4.33 0.30 -2.88
C LEU A 24 -5.30 -0.49 -1.98
N LEU A 25 -5.22 -0.31 -0.66
CA LEU A 25 -6.14 -0.92 0.28
C LEU A 25 -7.57 -0.40 0.07
N ALA A 26 -7.76 0.92 -0.03
CA ALA A 26 -9.07 1.52 -0.26
C ALA A 26 -9.69 1.06 -1.59
N LEU A 27 -8.89 1.00 -2.66
CA LEU A 27 -9.31 0.48 -3.95
C LEU A 27 -9.72 -0.99 -3.87
N SER A 28 -8.97 -1.81 -3.12
CA SER A 28 -9.27 -3.23 -2.90
C SER A 28 -10.62 -3.41 -2.21
N VAL A 29 -10.90 -2.62 -1.16
CA VAL A 29 -12.18 -2.63 -0.44
C VAL A 29 -13.33 -2.19 -1.36
N PHE A 30 -13.12 -1.12 -2.13
CA PHE A 30 -14.11 -0.62 -3.08
C PHE A 30 -14.47 -1.68 -4.14
N LEU A 31 -13.47 -2.33 -4.73
CA LEU A 31 -13.69 -3.42 -5.69
C LEU A 31 -14.37 -4.63 -5.05
N TYR A 32 -14.05 -4.96 -3.80
CA TYR A 32 -14.70 -6.05 -3.08
C TYR A 32 -16.20 -5.78 -2.89
N ILE A 33 -16.59 -4.56 -2.52
CA ILE A 33 -18.01 -4.15 -2.47
C ILE A 33 -18.66 -4.36 -3.84
N GLY A 34 -17.96 -4.04 -4.93
CA GLY A 34 -18.36 -4.35 -6.30
C GLY A 34 -18.77 -5.82 -6.51
N THR A 35 -18.08 -6.78 -5.89
CA THR A 35 -18.36 -8.22 -6.03
C THR A 35 -19.63 -8.70 -5.32
N LEU A 36 -20.20 -7.88 -4.45
CA LEU A 36 -21.44 -8.17 -3.72
C LEU A 36 -22.69 -7.85 -4.56
N LEU A 37 -22.54 -7.09 -5.65
CA LEU A 37 -23.65 -6.82 -6.56
C LEU A 37 -24.10 -8.10 -7.28
N PRO A 38 -25.40 -8.43 -7.26
CA PRO A 38 -25.93 -9.66 -7.83
C PRO A 38 -25.93 -9.69 -9.36
N THR A 39 -25.62 -8.57 -10.01
CA THR A 39 -25.62 -8.40 -11.47
C THR A 39 -24.36 -8.91 -12.16
N ILE A 40 -23.33 -9.31 -11.40
CA ILE A 40 -22.03 -9.72 -11.96
C ILE A 40 -22.03 -11.22 -12.27
N ALA A 41 -21.66 -11.56 -13.51
CA ALA A 41 -21.47 -12.95 -13.92
C ALA A 41 -20.38 -13.65 -13.06
N PRO A 42 -20.57 -14.91 -12.65
CA PRO A 42 -19.64 -15.61 -11.75
C PRO A 42 -18.18 -15.62 -12.24
N GLU A 43 -17.97 -15.77 -13.55
CA GLU A 43 -16.66 -15.71 -14.20
C GLU A 43 -15.96 -14.35 -13.98
N LYS A 44 -16.68 -13.23 -14.11
CA LYS A 44 -16.15 -11.88 -13.89
C LYS A 44 -15.82 -11.65 -12.42
N LYS A 45 -16.58 -12.26 -11.51
CA LYS A 45 -16.32 -12.20 -10.07
C LYS A 45 -14.98 -12.84 -9.70
N VAL A 46 -14.63 -13.97 -10.32
CA VAL A 46 -13.33 -14.64 -10.08
C VAL A 46 -12.16 -13.73 -10.48
N TYR A 47 -12.22 -13.10 -11.65
CA TYR A 47 -11.17 -12.17 -12.09
C TYR A 47 -11.05 -10.95 -11.16
N LEU A 48 -12.18 -10.41 -10.69
CA LEU A 48 -12.18 -9.26 -9.78
C LEU A 48 -11.59 -9.62 -8.41
N LEU A 49 -11.92 -10.80 -7.88
CA LEU A 49 -11.32 -11.32 -6.63
C LEU A 49 -9.81 -11.54 -6.79
N GLY A 50 -9.37 -12.09 -7.93
CA GLY A 50 -7.95 -12.22 -8.24
C GLY A 50 -7.22 -10.87 -8.27
N LEU A 51 -7.82 -9.86 -8.90
CA LEU A 51 -7.28 -8.49 -8.91
C LEU A 51 -7.19 -7.90 -7.50
N ILE A 52 -8.23 -8.06 -6.68
CA ILE A 52 -8.24 -7.60 -5.28
C ILE A 52 -7.07 -8.22 -4.50
N VAL A 53 -6.82 -9.52 -4.64
CA VAL A 53 -5.68 -10.18 -3.98
C VAL A 53 -4.34 -9.56 -4.42
N ILE A 54 -4.15 -9.29 -5.71
CA ILE A 54 -2.94 -8.65 -6.23
C ILE A 54 -2.77 -7.24 -5.63
N LEU A 55 -3.85 -6.45 -5.57
CA LEU A 55 -3.82 -5.10 -4.99
C LEU A 55 -3.51 -5.14 -3.48
N LEU A 56 -4.04 -6.12 -2.74
CA LEU A 56 -3.75 -6.30 -1.32
C LEU A 56 -2.29 -6.70 -1.09
N ILE A 57 -1.71 -7.58 -1.92
CA ILE A 57 -0.28 -7.91 -1.88
C ILE A 57 0.55 -6.65 -2.14
N GLY A 58 0.19 -5.85 -3.15
CA GLY A 58 0.85 -4.58 -3.44
C GLY A 58 0.77 -3.59 -2.28
N SER A 59 -0.43 -3.43 -1.69
CA SER A 59 -0.65 -2.60 -0.50
C SER A 59 0.25 -3.01 0.66
N PHE A 60 0.29 -4.31 0.95
CA PHE A 60 1.10 -4.85 2.04
C PHE A 60 2.60 -4.66 1.78
N SER A 61 3.05 -4.88 0.54
CA SER A 61 4.45 -4.64 0.15
C SER A 61 4.86 -3.18 0.35
N PHE A 62 4.02 -2.21 -0.07
CA PHE A 62 4.31 -0.80 0.17
C PHE A 62 4.28 -0.44 1.65
N PHE A 63 3.36 -0.99 2.42
CA PHE A 63 3.33 -0.78 3.87
C PHE A 63 4.62 -1.29 4.55
N GLN A 64 5.13 -2.47 4.15
CA GLN A 64 6.41 -2.98 4.65
C GLN A 64 7.57 -2.06 4.31
N ARG A 65 7.64 -1.54 3.08
CA ARG A 65 8.69 -0.60 2.66
C ARG A 65 8.62 0.71 3.45
N ALA A 66 7.42 1.26 3.67
CA ALA A 66 7.26 2.43 4.52
C ALA A 66 7.79 2.19 5.94
N MET A 67 7.48 1.03 6.51
CA MET A 67 7.92 0.67 7.85
C MET A 67 9.45 0.51 7.94
N GLN A 68 10.10 0.02 6.88
CA GLN A 68 11.56 -0.03 6.82
C GLN A 68 12.20 1.37 6.89
N TYR A 69 11.69 2.33 6.11
CA TYR A 69 12.20 3.71 6.15
C TYR A 69 11.94 4.40 7.50
N ILE A 70 10.80 4.13 8.14
CA ILE A 70 10.50 4.66 9.49
C ILE A 70 11.44 4.07 10.54
N ARG A 71 11.78 2.78 10.44
CA ARG A 71 12.78 2.15 11.33
C ARG A 71 14.15 2.78 11.15
N LEU A 72 14.60 2.97 9.91
CA LEU A 72 15.87 3.65 9.61
C LEU A 72 15.92 5.06 10.19
N LEU A 73 14.84 5.83 10.08
CA LEU A 73 14.73 7.16 10.67
C LEU A 73 14.89 7.11 12.19
N ARG A 74 14.17 6.20 12.85
CA ARG A 74 14.22 6.03 14.30
C ARG A 74 15.62 5.66 14.79
N GLU A 75 16.27 4.70 14.14
CA GLU A 75 17.65 4.27 14.47
C GLU A 75 18.69 5.37 14.25
N THR A 76 18.41 6.37 13.40
CA THR A 76 19.33 7.49 13.15
C THR A 76 19.02 8.70 14.05
N ASP A 77 17.85 8.72 14.70
CA ASP A 77 17.47 9.73 15.70
C ASP A 77 17.89 9.34 17.12
N GLU A 78 18.08 8.03 17.38
CA GLU A 78 18.71 7.46 18.60
C GLU A 78 20.24 7.57 18.55
#